data_AF-A0A930JVZ8-F1
#
_entry.id   AF-A0A930JVZ8-F1
#
_cell.length_a   1.000
_cell.length_b   1.000
_cell.length_c   1.000
_cell.angle_alpha   90.00
_cell.angle_beta   90.00
_cell.angle_gamma   90.00
#
_symmetry.space_group_name_H-M   'P 1'
#
loop_
_entity.id
_entity.type
_entity.pdbx_description
1 polymer ?
#
loop_
_entity_poly.entity_id
_entity_poly.type
_entity_poly.pdbx_seq_one_letter_code
_entity_poly.pdbx_strand_id
1 'polypeptide(L)'
;MAKKKERPFDKLYAELEDIRDARGNLINTVLFSKNGNWSVILEIENPIQQYSTDATLYYAYTDILNNIIQTLGEGYCIQKQDVFCKQGYNYEINDDMNFLYKSYFKYFRGREYTNIRTFLIITQEFKQSSFIKYDPKAWLDFHSKVSKVINILAEKNISSHKLNKKEVAEYVHRFLAFDFKPQPFSMNNMTVTDEYIKTGGRAIKSFSIVNIDTIDLPSYIRPFNTLPVNGFSIATDLLSFLANIPSTDCKVYNQVIQVPHQRSLMRKLQSKAKRHDSMPDPSNKIAKADIDHVLDLLAKESKLLVYCNFNIIASCPLTKVNEVGSFIETKLYDCGIMPSKACYN
;
A
#
# COMPACT_ATOMS: atom_id res chain seq x y z
N MET A 1 35.62 10.59 23.80
CA MET A 1 34.83 9.46 23.25
C MET A 1 34.22 9.90 21.93
N ALA A 2 34.66 9.34 20.81
CA ALA A 2 34.08 9.65 19.51
C ALA A 2 32.61 9.20 19.51
N LYS A 3 31.66 10.14 19.33
CA LYS A 3 30.26 9.79 19.07
C LYS A 3 30.27 8.88 17.85
N LYS A 4 29.95 7.60 18.05
CA LYS A 4 29.72 6.64 16.96
C LYS A 4 28.62 7.26 16.11
N LYS A 5 28.97 7.72 14.89
CA LYS A 5 27.97 8.24 13.94
C LYS A 5 27.00 7.09 13.69
N GLU A 6 25.77 7.21 14.21
CA GLU A 6 24.70 6.28 13.85
C GLU A 6 24.53 6.35 12.34
N ARG A 7 24.67 5.21 11.64
CA ARG A 7 24.38 5.17 10.21
C ARG A 7 22.86 5.16 10.08
N PRO A 8 22.26 5.92 9.13
CA PRO A 8 20.80 6.03 8.99
C PRO A 8 20.06 4.68 8.92
N PHE A 9 20.74 3.65 8.38
CA PHE A 9 20.21 2.30 8.18
C PHE A 9 20.54 1.31 9.31
N ASP A 10 21.30 1.70 10.35
CA ASP A 10 21.64 0.79 11.46
C ASP A 10 20.41 0.43 12.31
N LYS A 11 19.34 1.23 12.25
CA LYS A 11 18.03 0.96 12.87
C LYS A 11 16.92 1.41 11.94
N LEU A 12 16.38 0.48 11.14
CA LEU A 12 15.23 0.73 10.25
C LEU A 12 13.95 1.03 11.06
N TYR A 13 13.85 0.38 12.22
CA TYR A 13 12.78 0.54 13.20
C TYR A 13 13.39 0.65 14.60
N ALA A 14 12.63 1.13 15.57
CA ALA A 14 13.08 1.23 16.96
C ALA A 14 13.23 -0.16 17.59
N GLU A 15 12.20 -0.99 17.43
CA GLU A 15 12.14 -2.33 18.00
C GLU A 15 11.18 -3.23 17.23
N LEU A 16 11.36 -4.55 17.34
CA LEU A 16 10.47 -5.58 16.80
C LEU A 16 10.28 -6.66 17.87
N GLU A 17 9.06 -6.76 18.40
CA GLU A 17 8.74 -7.58 19.57
C GLU A 17 7.58 -8.53 19.31
N ASP A 18 7.69 -9.75 19.85
CA ASP A 18 6.60 -10.72 19.86
C ASP A 18 5.78 -10.54 21.13
N ILE A 19 4.57 -10.03 20.99
CA ILE A 19 3.67 -9.78 22.10
C ILE A 19 2.86 -11.03 22.38
N ARG A 20 2.93 -11.51 23.63
CA ARG A 20 2.27 -12.74 24.08
C ARG A 20 1.19 -12.45 25.11
N ASP A 21 0.17 -13.30 25.15
CA ASP A 21 -0.85 -13.26 26.20
C ASP A 21 -0.31 -13.84 27.52
N ALA A 22 -1.11 -13.76 28.58
CA ALA A 22 -0.76 -14.34 29.89
C ALA A 22 -0.58 -15.87 29.87
N ARG A 23 -1.00 -16.54 28.80
CA ARG A 23 -0.88 -18.00 28.59
C ARG A 23 0.33 -18.36 27.71
N GLY A 24 1.09 -17.36 27.24
CA GLY A 24 2.26 -17.53 26.38
C GLY A 24 1.96 -17.63 24.89
N ASN A 25 0.70 -17.50 24.46
CA ASN A 25 0.34 -17.53 23.04
C ASN A 25 0.74 -16.23 22.37
N LEU A 26 1.28 -16.33 21.15
CA LEU A 26 1.62 -15.16 20.35
C LEU A 26 0.34 -14.41 19.94
N ILE A 27 0.19 -13.18 20.42
CA ILE A 27 -0.90 -12.29 20.00
C ILE A 27 -0.51 -11.69 18.65
N ASN A 28 0.51 -10.83 18.62
CA ASN A 28 0.99 -10.16 17.42
C ASN A 28 2.50 -9.95 17.52
N THR A 29 3.19 -9.98 16.37
CA THR A 29 4.53 -9.40 16.24
C THR A 29 4.36 -7.91 15.91
N VAL A 30 4.86 -7.03 16.78
CA VAL A 30 4.68 -5.58 16.68
C VAL A 30 5.99 -4.90 16.28
N LEU A 31 5.91 -4.13 15.19
CA LEU A 31 6.98 -3.27 14.70
C LEU A 31 6.82 -1.87 15.29
N PHE A 32 7.81 -1.42 16.06
CA PHE A 32 7.84 -0.09 16.66
C PHE A 32 8.64 0.87 15.78
N SER A 33 7.98 1.90 15.27
CA SER A 33 8.67 2.97 14.54
C SER A 33 9.55 3.80 15.49
N LYS A 34 10.49 4.57 14.94
CA LYS A 34 11.26 5.58 15.71
C LYS A 34 10.37 6.62 16.39
N ASN A 35 9.16 6.81 15.87
CA ASN A 35 8.17 7.76 16.37
C ASN A 35 7.23 7.13 17.42
N GLY A 36 7.47 5.89 17.84
CA GLY A 36 6.64 5.18 18.82
C GLY A 36 5.35 4.57 18.26
N ASN A 37 5.06 4.72 16.96
CA ASN A 37 3.93 4.07 16.31
C ASN A 37 4.05 2.54 16.34
N TRP A 38 2.93 1.86 16.53
CA TRP A 38 2.83 0.39 16.56
C TRP A 38 2.28 -0.10 15.24
N SER A 39 2.95 -1.09 14.63
CA SER A 39 2.49 -1.67 13.36
C SER A 39 2.45 -3.18 13.41
N VAL A 40 1.43 -3.77 12.80
CA VAL A 40 1.33 -5.21 12.52
C VAL A 40 1.22 -5.40 11.01
N ILE A 41 1.95 -6.37 10.48
CA ILE A 41 1.97 -6.70 9.05
C ILE A 41 1.24 -8.03 8.85
N LEU A 42 0.24 -8.02 7.99
CA LEU A 42 -0.49 -9.20 7.53
C LEU A 42 -0.11 -9.46 6.07
N GLU A 43 0.12 -10.71 5.70
CA GLU A 43 0.06 -11.14 4.31
C GLU A 43 -1.37 -11.61 4.02
N ILE A 44 -1.96 -11.16 2.92
CA ILE A 44 -3.32 -11.52 2.51
C ILE A 44 -3.33 -12.07 1.10
N GLU A 45 -4.27 -12.98 0.83
CA GLU A 45 -4.55 -13.43 -0.53
C GLU A 45 -5.58 -12.49 -1.18
N ASN A 46 -5.30 -11.98 -2.38
CA ASN A 46 -6.28 -11.15 -3.08
C ASN A 46 -7.50 -12.01 -3.45
N PRO A 47 -8.74 -11.60 -3.08
CA PRO A 47 -9.93 -12.42 -3.32
C PRO A 47 -10.36 -12.46 -4.80
N ILE A 48 -9.85 -11.53 -5.61
CA ILE A 48 -10.19 -11.41 -7.02
C ILE A 48 -9.04 -11.94 -7.85
N GLN A 49 -9.34 -12.88 -8.75
CA GLN A 49 -8.37 -13.40 -9.70
C GLN A 49 -7.95 -12.30 -10.70
N GLN A 50 -6.69 -12.32 -11.12
CA GLN A 50 -6.09 -11.32 -12.01
C GLN A 50 -6.89 -11.08 -13.30
N TYR A 51 -7.50 -12.13 -13.85
CA TYR A 51 -8.29 -12.09 -15.09
C TYR A 51 -9.79 -12.24 -14.84
N SER A 52 -10.26 -11.89 -13.64
CA SER A 52 -11.69 -11.84 -13.34
C SER A 52 -12.39 -10.85 -14.25
N THR A 53 -13.59 -11.23 -14.71
CA THR A 53 -14.46 -10.38 -15.52
C THR A 53 -15.74 -9.96 -14.80
N ASP A 54 -15.87 -10.31 -13.52
CA ASP A 54 -17.02 -9.97 -12.69
C ASP A 54 -16.81 -8.63 -11.97
N ALA A 55 -17.53 -7.61 -12.42
CA ALA A 55 -17.54 -6.27 -11.83
C ALA A 55 -17.95 -6.28 -10.34
N THR A 56 -18.82 -7.21 -9.94
CA THR A 56 -19.39 -7.28 -8.60
C THR A 56 -18.32 -7.60 -7.55
N LEU A 57 -17.34 -8.44 -7.91
CA LEU A 57 -16.25 -8.81 -7.02
C LEU A 57 -15.37 -7.60 -6.66
N TYR A 58 -15.15 -6.67 -7.61
CA TYR A 58 -14.37 -5.46 -7.38
C TYR A 58 -15.06 -4.50 -6.40
N TYR A 59 -16.38 -4.34 -6.49
CA TYR A 59 -17.15 -3.58 -5.50
C TYR A 59 -17.15 -4.28 -4.14
N ALA A 60 -17.39 -5.59 -4.11
CA ALA A 60 -17.39 -6.36 -2.88
C ALA A 60 -16.07 -6.24 -2.12
N TYR A 61 -14.92 -6.26 -2.82
CA TYR A 61 -13.62 -6.05 -2.18
C TYR A 61 -13.44 -4.61 -1.66
N THR A 62 -13.91 -3.61 -2.42
CA THR A 62 -13.88 -2.21 -1.99
C THR A 62 -14.69 -1.99 -0.71
N ASP A 63 -15.85 -2.64 -0.59
CA ASP A 63 -16.68 -2.60 0.62
C ASP A 63 -16.00 -3.23 1.83
N ILE A 64 -15.24 -4.32 1.63
CA ILE A 64 -14.43 -4.94 2.68
C ILE A 64 -13.35 -3.98 3.17
N LEU A 65 -12.63 -3.32 2.26
CA LEU A 65 -11.63 -2.31 2.63
C LEU A 65 -12.26 -1.13 3.38
N ASN A 66 -13.43 -0.65 2.94
CA ASN A 66 -14.18 0.39 3.64
C ASN A 66 -14.57 -0.03 5.06
N ASN A 67 -15.07 -1.27 5.25
CA ASN A 67 -15.41 -1.80 6.57
C ASN A 67 -14.17 -1.88 7.48
N ILE A 68 -13.02 -2.30 6.94
CA ILE A 68 -11.75 -2.31 7.68
C ILE A 68 -11.37 -0.89 8.12
N ILE A 69 -11.40 0.10 7.22
CA ILE A 69 -11.07 1.50 7.52
C ILE A 69 -12.01 2.06 8.60
N GLN A 70 -13.30 1.80 8.51
CA GLN A 70 -14.28 2.24 9.52
C GLN A 70 -14.06 1.58 10.88
N THR A 71 -13.72 0.28 10.89
CA THR A 71 -13.42 -0.48 12.11
C THR A 71 -12.15 0.02 12.78
N LEU A 72 -11.13 0.39 12.00
CA LEU A 72 -9.90 0.99 12.50
C LEU A 72 -10.14 2.40 13.05
N GLY A 73 -10.85 3.26 12.32
CA GLY A 73 -11.23 4.60 12.78
C GLY A 73 -10.05 5.55 13.02
N GLU A 74 -10.30 6.64 13.74
CA GLU A 74 -9.32 7.73 13.93
C GLU A 74 -7.99 7.28 14.56
N GLY A 75 -6.88 7.87 14.09
CA GLY A 75 -5.54 7.63 14.62
C GLY A 75 -4.89 6.36 14.08
N TYR A 76 -5.53 5.69 13.12
CA TYR A 76 -4.97 4.54 12.41
C TYR A 76 -4.59 4.92 10.98
N CYS A 77 -3.52 4.29 10.52
CA CYS A 77 -3.08 4.28 9.14
C CYS A 77 -3.11 2.84 8.64
N ILE A 78 -3.71 2.63 7.49
CA ILE A 78 -3.71 1.35 6.78
C ILE A 78 -2.88 1.51 5.52
N GLN A 79 -1.96 0.57 5.31
CA GLN A 79 -1.17 0.51 4.09
C GLN A 79 -1.32 -0.86 3.45
N LYS A 80 -1.89 -0.88 2.24
CA LYS A 80 -1.92 -2.07 1.38
C LYS A 80 -0.77 -1.96 0.37
N GLN A 81 0.08 -2.97 0.34
CA GLN A 81 1.17 -3.07 -0.63
C GLN A 81 0.99 -4.30 -1.50
N ASP A 82 0.86 -4.11 -2.81
CA ASP A 82 0.85 -5.19 -3.79
C ASP A 82 2.23 -5.30 -4.44
N VAL A 83 2.96 -6.36 -4.10
CA VAL A 83 4.31 -6.63 -4.57
C VAL A 83 4.25 -7.56 -5.77
N PHE A 84 4.66 -7.07 -6.93
CA PHE A 84 4.77 -7.82 -8.18
C PHE A 84 6.24 -8.15 -8.43
N CYS A 85 6.64 -9.40 -8.25
CA CYS A 85 8.01 -9.85 -8.41
C CYS A 85 8.15 -10.80 -9.59
N LYS A 86 8.98 -10.45 -10.59
CA LYS A 86 9.33 -11.39 -11.66
C LYS A 86 10.33 -12.41 -11.14
N GLN A 87 9.98 -13.68 -11.30
CA GLN A 87 10.80 -14.79 -10.83
C GLN A 87 10.72 -15.99 -11.77
N GLY A 88 11.77 -16.81 -11.75
CA GLY A 88 11.80 -18.08 -12.47
C GLY A 88 11.04 -19.14 -11.70
N TYR A 89 10.19 -19.90 -12.39
CA TYR A 89 9.49 -21.03 -11.81
C TYR A 89 10.50 -22.10 -11.37
N ASN A 90 10.56 -22.36 -10.08
CA ASN A 90 11.42 -23.40 -9.52
C ASN A 90 10.66 -24.09 -8.38
N TYR A 91 10.12 -25.26 -8.68
CA TYR A 91 9.46 -26.10 -7.69
C TYR A 91 10.43 -27.22 -7.26
N GLU A 92 10.60 -27.41 -5.96
CA GLU A 92 11.44 -28.49 -5.44
C GLU A 92 10.78 -29.84 -5.72
N ILE A 93 11.47 -30.68 -6.49
CA ILE A 93 10.98 -32.00 -6.87
C ILE A 93 11.44 -32.99 -5.80
N ASN A 94 10.50 -33.54 -5.04
CA ASN A 94 10.79 -34.60 -4.08
C ASN A 94 10.78 -35.97 -4.76
N ASP A 95 11.57 -36.90 -4.22
CA ASP A 95 11.68 -38.25 -4.78
C ASP A 95 10.37 -39.05 -4.68
N ASP A 96 9.51 -38.71 -3.72
CA ASP A 96 8.20 -39.34 -3.51
C ASP A 96 7.13 -38.88 -4.51
N MET A 97 7.41 -37.88 -5.35
CA MET A 97 6.44 -37.37 -6.33
C MET A 97 6.26 -38.33 -7.51
N ASN A 98 5.02 -38.47 -7.99
CA ASN A 98 4.74 -39.29 -9.17
C ASN A 98 5.46 -38.72 -10.42
N PHE A 99 5.85 -39.60 -11.35
CA PHE A 99 6.62 -39.26 -12.55
C PHE A 99 6.01 -38.12 -13.37
N LEU A 100 4.68 -38.08 -13.49
CA LEU A 100 3.97 -37.01 -14.22
C LEU A 100 4.16 -35.65 -13.54
N TYR A 101 4.09 -35.57 -12.22
CA TYR A 101 4.37 -34.33 -11.48
C TYR A 101 5.83 -33.91 -11.62
N LYS A 102 6.78 -34.85 -11.52
CA LYS A 102 8.20 -34.57 -11.73
C LYS A 102 8.45 -33.99 -13.13
N SER A 103 7.85 -34.60 -14.16
CA SER A 103 7.97 -34.17 -15.56
C SER A 103 7.33 -32.80 -15.79
N TYR A 104 6.15 -32.57 -15.20
CA TYR A 104 5.46 -31.29 -15.24
C TYR A 104 6.32 -30.17 -14.63
N PHE A 105 6.79 -30.32 -13.39
CA PHE A 105 7.61 -29.30 -12.73
C PHE A 105 8.94 -29.07 -13.45
N LYS A 106 9.55 -30.13 -13.99
CA LYS A 106 10.76 -30.03 -14.81
C LYS A 106 10.52 -29.25 -16.10
N TYR A 107 9.38 -29.43 -16.76
CA TYR A 107 9.02 -28.73 -18.00
C TYR A 107 8.80 -27.22 -17.80
N PHE A 108 8.22 -26.81 -16.67
CA PHE A 108 8.00 -25.40 -16.36
C PHE A 108 9.20 -24.73 -15.69
N ARG A 109 10.22 -25.49 -15.27
CA ARG A 109 11.39 -24.97 -14.56
C ARG A 109 12.10 -23.87 -15.37
N GLY A 110 12.38 -22.75 -14.71
CA GLY A 110 13.06 -21.59 -15.29
C GLY A 110 12.16 -20.63 -16.07
N ARG A 111 10.88 -20.97 -16.30
CA ARG A 111 9.95 -20.04 -16.98
C ARG A 111 9.66 -18.84 -16.09
N GLU A 112 9.73 -17.66 -16.67
CA GLU A 112 9.44 -16.43 -15.96
C GLU A 112 7.94 -16.26 -15.72
N TYR A 113 7.59 -15.85 -14.51
CA TYR A 113 6.26 -15.42 -14.16
C TYR A 113 6.33 -14.28 -13.14
N THR A 114 5.25 -13.52 -13.02
CA THR A 114 5.12 -12.48 -11.99
C THR A 114 4.37 -13.07 -10.81
N ASN A 115 5.04 -13.20 -9.67
CA ASN A 115 4.39 -13.52 -8.41
C ASN A 115 3.84 -12.25 -7.77
N ILE A 116 2.62 -12.33 -7.24
CA ILE A 116 1.94 -11.22 -6.59
C ILE A 116 1.76 -11.62 -5.13
N ARG A 117 2.27 -10.78 -4.22
CA ARG A 117 2.06 -10.91 -2.78
C ARG A 117 1.48 -9.60 -2.26
N THR A 118 0.49 -9.69 -1.40
CA THR A 118 -0.20 -8.51 -0.87
C THR A 118 -0.02 -8.45 0.63
N PHE A 119 0.44 -7.29 1.10
CA PHE A 119 0.64 -7.02 2.51
C PHE A 119 -0.32 -5.94 2.97
N LEU A 120 -0.95 -6.17 4.11
CA LEU A 120 -1.79 -5.20 4.80
C LEU A 120 -1.09 -4.82 6.11
N ILE A 121 -0.60 -3.58 6.17
CA ILE A 121 0.08 -3.02 7.33
C ILE A 121 -0.93 -2.15 8.07
N ILE A 122 -1.16 -2.46 9.34
CA ILE A 122 -2.04 -1.71 10.23
C ILE A 122 -1.15 -0.98 11.23
N THR A 123 -1.18 0.34 11.20
CA THR A 123 -0.37 1.19 12.08
C THR A 123 -1.27 2.06 12.94
N GLN A 124 -1.05 2.08 14.26
CA GLN A 124 -1.60 3.12 15.12
C GLN A 124 -0.59 4.27 15.22
N GLU A 125 -1.02 5.46 14.84
CA GLU A 125 -0.18 6.65 14.82
C GLU A 125 -0.41 7.51 16.06
N PHE A 126 0.69 7.88 16.70
CA PHE A 126 0.66 8.80 17.83
C PHE A 126 0.97 10.22 17.36
N LYS A 127 0.24 11.20 17.91
CA LYS A 127 0.60 12.60 17.71
C LYS A 127 1.96 12.86 18.32
N GLN A 128 2.86 13.40 17.51
CA GLN A 128 4.10 13.99 17.97
C GLN A 128 3.78 15.28 18.76
N SER A 129 3.40 15.15 20.03
CA SER A 129 3.65 16.18 21.02
C SER A 129 4.93 15.80 21.78
N SER A 130 5.51 16.76 22.51
CA SER A 130 6.82 16.62 23.18
C SER A 130 6.97 15.39 24.09
N PHE A 131 5.88 14.69 24.43
CA PHE A 131 5.89 13.50 25.26
C PHE A 131 4.93 12.43 24.73
N ILE A 132 5.48 11.32 24.22
CA ILE A 132 4.71 10.10 23.96
C ILE A 132 4.41 9.46 25.31
N LYS A 133 3.16 9.56 25.78
CA LYS A 133 2.72 8.88 26.99
C LYS A 133 2.17 7.51 26.62
N TYR A 134 2.76 6.45 27.17
CA TYR A 134 2.22 5.10 27.04
C TYR A 134 0.80 5.06 27.64
N ASP A 135 -0.14 4.54 26.86
CA ASP A 135 -1.52 4.31 27.28
C ASP A 135 -1.84 2.80 27.20
N PRO A 136 -1.93 2.11 28.36
CA PRO A 136 -2.28 0.70 28.41
C PRO A 136 -3.62 0.37 27.75
N LYS A 137 -4.57 1.30 27.78
CA LYS A 137 -5.88 1.10 27.16
C LYS A 137 -5.79 1.15 25.64
N ALA A 138 -5.03 2.12 25.10
CA ALA A 138 -4.77 2.21 23.68
C ALA A 138 -4.01 0.97 23.16
N TRP A 139 -3.07 0.44 23.95
CA TRP A 139 -2.34 -0.78 23.63
C TRP A 139 -3.26 -2.01 23.51
N LEU A 140 -4.17 -2.21 24.47
CA LEU A 140 -5.15 -3.29 24.39
C LEU A 140 -6.14 -3.09 23.23
N ASP A 141 -6.57 -1.85 22.98
CA ASP A 141 -7.44 -1.51 21.84
C ASP A 141 -6.77 -1.83 20.50
N PHE A 142 -5.47 -1.56 20.36
CA PHE A 142 -4.70 -1.89 19.17
C PHE A 142 -4.78 -3.38 18.81
N HIS A 143 -4.48 -4.26 19.75
CA HIS A 143 -4.57 -5.71 19.53
C HIS A 143 -6.00 -6.17 19.25
N SER A 144 -7.00 -5.56 19.92
CA SER A 144 -8.41 -5.82 19.68
C SER A 144 -8.82 -5.44 18.25
N LYS A 145 -8.39 -4.27 17.76
CA LYS A 145 -8.67 -3.82 16.40
C LYS A 145 -7.99 -4.66 15.34
N VAL A 146 -6.72 -5.02 15.53
CA VAL A 146 -6.03 -5.96 14.62
C VAL A 146 -6.80 -7.29 14.53
N SER A 147 -7.28 -7.81 15.67
CA SER A 147 -8.09 -9.03 15.71
C SER A 147 -9.41 -8.87 14.96
N LYS A 148 -10.09 -7.71 15.11
CA LYS A 148 -11.31 -7.41 14.34
C LYS A 148 -11.06 -7.36 12.84
N VAL A 149 -9.95 -6.78 12.39
CA VAL A 149 -9.60 -6.76 10.96
C VAL A 149 -9.40 -8.18 10.42
N ILE A 150 -8.70 -9.04 11.16
CA ILE A 150 -8.53 -10.45 10.81
C ILE A 150 -9.87 -11.17 10.74
N ASN A 151 -10.78 -10.91 11.70
CA ASN A 151 -12.12 -11.49 11.67
C ASN A 151 -12.93 -11.03 10.45
N ILE A 152 -12.87 -9.75 10.08
CA ILE A 152 -13.52 -9.22 8.86
C ILE A 152 -13.01 -9.94 7.61
N LEU A 153 -11.69 -10.17 7.52
CA LEU A 153 -11.10 -10.92 6.41
C LEU A 153 -11.57 -12.37 6.41
N ALA A 154 -11.56 -13.04 7.57
CA ALA A 154 -11.99 -14.43 7.71
C ALA A 154 -13.48 -14.63 7.38
N GLU A 155 -14.37 -13.74 7.86
CA GLU A 155 -15.81 -13.75 7.54
C GLU A 155 -16.09 -13.65 6.03
N LYS A 156 -15.16 -13.05 5.28
CA LYS A 156 -15.23 -12.89 3.83
C LYS A 156 -14.41 -13.93 3.07
N ASN A 157 -13.93 -14.97 3.75
CA ASN A 157 -13.09 -16.03 3.21
C ASN A 157 -11.79 -15.52 2.56
N ILE A 158 -11.25 -14.41 3.07
CA ILE A 158 -9.95 -13.89 2.64
C ILE A 158 -8.89 -14.48 3.56
N SER A 159 -8.01 -15.31 2.99
CA SER A 159 -6.88 -15.86 3.73
C SER A 159 -5.96 -14.74 4.20
N SER A 160 -5.58 -14.76 5.48
CA SER A 160 -4.67 -13.79 6.08
C SER A 160 -3.70 -14.48 7.03
N HIS A 161 -2.42 -14.10 6.95
CA HIS A 161 -1.34 -14.62 7.78
C HIS A 161 -0.64 -13.45 8.50
N LYS A 162 -0.53 -13.54 9.83
CA LYS A 162 0.25 -12.57 10.61
C LYS A 162 1.72 -12.89 10.46
N LEU A 163 2.50 -11.92 9.97
CA LEU A 163 3.94 -12.12 9.85
C LEU A 163 4.58 -12.26 11.24
N ASN A 164 5.43 -13.28 11.40
CA ASN A 164 6.24 -13.47 12.59
C ASN A 164 7.49 -12.57 12.57
N LYS A 165 8.25 -12.55 13.66
CA LYS A 165 9.47 -11.72 13.80
C LYS A 165 10.49 -11.90 12.67
N LYS A 166 10.69 -13.12 12.17
CA LYS A 166 11.63 -13.37 11.04
C LYS A 166 11.06 -12.85 9.74
N GLU A 167 9.78 -13.10 9.48
CA GLU A 167 9.08 -12.66 8.27
C GLU A 167 8.98 -11.13 8.19
N VAL A 168 8.69 -10.45 9.31
CA VAL A 168 8.69 -8.98 9.36
C VAL A 168 10.08 -8.42 9.08
N ALA A 169 11.12 -8.99 9.70
CA ALA A 169 12.49 -8.57 9.45
C ALA A 169 12.88 -8.78 7.98
N GLU A 170 12.58 -9.94 7.40
CA GLU A 170 12.84 -10.25 6.00
C GLU A 170 12.08 -9.30 5.07
N TYR A 171 10.79 -9.08 5.31
CA TYR A 171 9.97 -8.14 4.54
C TYR A 171 10.58 -6.73 4.50
N VAL A 172 10.97 -6.20 5.66
CA VAL A 172 11.55 -4.85 5.75
C VAL A 172 12.88 -4.76 4.98
N HIS A 173 13.75 -5.76 5.10
CA HIS A 173 15.04 -5.75 4.40
C HIS A 173 14.89 -5.98 2.89
N ARG A 174 13.92 -6.82 2.48
CA ARG A 174 13.59 -7.02 1.06
C ARG A 174 12.99 -5.77 0.43
N PHE A 175 12.15 -5.04 1.17
CA PHE A 175 11.64 -3.75 0.73
C PHE A 175 12.78 -2.75 0.56
N LEU A 176 13.72 -2.68 1.53
CA LEU A 176 14.90 -1.81 1.43
C LEU A 176 15.82 -2.17 0.25
N ALA A 177 16.08 -3.46 0.03
CA ALA A 177 16.85 -3.93 -1.13
C ALA A 177 16.06 -3.84 -2.44
N PHE A 178 14.75 -3.66 -2.36
CA PHE A 178 13.79 -3.76 -3.45
C PHE A 178 13.95 -5.06 -4.26
N ASP A 179 14.09 -6.18 -3.53
CA ASP A 179 14.25 -7.53 -4.05
C ASP A 179 13.42 -8.54 -3.25
N PHE A 180 12.29 -8.93 -3.84
CA PHE A 180 11.32 -9.85 -3.25
C PHE A 180 11.41 -11.27 -3.78
N LYS A 181 12.44 -11.60 -4.56
CA LYS A 181 12.62 -12.95 -5.09
C LYS A 181 13.01 -13.91 -3.96
N PRO A 182 12.62 -15.20 -4.01
CA PRO A 182 12.79 -16.13 -2.88
C PRO A 182 14.25 -16.41 -2.53
N GLN A 183 15.17 -16.26 -3.48
CA GLN A 183 16.60 -16.47 -3.22
C GLN A 183 17.19 -15.44 -2.22
N PRO A 184 18.39 -15.73 -1.68
CA PRO A 184 19.15 -14.75 -0.92
C PRO A 184 19.40 -13.48 -1.72
N PHE A 185 19.34 -12.33 -1.04
CA PHE A 185 19.59 -11.02 -1.62
C PHE A 185 20.76 -10.33 -0.90
N SER A 186 21.35 -9.34 -1.57
CA SER A 186 22.38 -8.48 -1.01
C SER A 186 21.97 -7.02 -1.18
N MET A 187 22.31 -6.18 -0.21
CA MET A 187 22.12 -4.75 -0.34
C MET A 187 23.26 -4.13 -1.17
N ASN A 188 22.90 -3.27 -2.11
CA ASN A 188 23.85 -2.46 -2.86
C ASN A 188 23.89 -1.03 -2.31
N ASN A 189 24.97 -0.31 -2.62
CA ASN A 189 25.04 1.11 -2.35
C ASN A 189 23.94 1.84 -3.14
N MET A 190 23.27 2.77 -2.45
CA MET A 190 22.22 3.61 -3.03
C MET A 190 22.80 4.98 -3.40
N THR A 191 22.47 5.45 -4.59
CA THR A 191 22.71 6.84 -5.01
C THR A 191 21.37 7.46 -5.35
N VAL A 192 21.00 8.52 -4.63
CA VAL A 192 19.73 9.22 -4.84
C VAL A 192 19.93 10.28 -5.91
N THR A 193 19.01 10.32 -6.87
CA THR A 193 18.89 11.39 -7.87
C THR A 193 17.52 12.04 -7.75
N ASP A 194 17.28 13.13 -8.47
CA ASP A 194 15.98 13.81 -8.48
C ASP A 194 14.87 12.94 -9.08
N GLU A 195 15.21 11.95 -9.91
CA GLU A 195 14.22 11.12 -10.62
C GLU A 195 14.08 9.69 -10.05
N TYR A 196 15.16 9.11 -9.53
CA TYR A 196 15.19 7.72 -9.07
C TYR A 196 16.31 7.45 -8.05
N ILE A 197 16.18 6.35 -7.33
CA ILE A 197 17.24 5.78 -6.49
C ILE A 197 17.99 4.72 -7.31
N LYS A 198 19.28 4.94 -7.56
CA LYS A 198 20.16 3.96 -8.20
C LYS A 198 20.65 2.96 -7.15
N THR A 199 20.51 1.67 -7.44
CA THR A 199 21.02 0.56 -6.63
C THR A 199 21.76 -0.42 -7.54
N GLY A 200 23.09 -0.44 -7.48
CA GLY A 200 23.92 -1.19 -8.44
C GLY A 200 23.63 -0.78 -9.90
N GLY A 201 23.23 -1.77 -10.73
CA GLY A 201 22.84 -1.56 -12.13
C GLY A 201 21.35 -1.26 -12.37
N ARG A 202 20.57 -1.08 -11.30
CA ARG A 202 19.11 -0.85 -11.34
C ARG A 202 18.78 0.58 -10.90
N ALA A 203 17.67 1.09 -11.40
CA ALA A 203 16.97 2.23 -10.85
C ALA A 203 15.70 1.75 -10.14
N ILE A 204 15.33 2.45 -9.08
CA ILE A 204 14.05 2.34 -8.39
C ILE A 204 13.39 3.72 -8.48
N LYS A 205 12.26 3.81 -9.17
CA LYS A 205 11.52 5.06 -9.39
C LYS A 205 10.12 4.95 -8.77
N SER A 206 9.71 6.00 -8.07
CA SER A 206 8.39 6.14 -7.47
C SER A 206 7.55 7.07 -8.35
N PHE A 207 6.33 6.64 -8.67
CA PHE A 207 5.35 7.38 -9.46
C PHE A 207 4.15 7.68 -8.53
N SER A 208 4.04 8.92 -8.06
CA SER A 208 2.90 9.33 -7.24
C SER A 208 1.67 9.52 -8.12
N ILE A 209 0.57 8.86 -7.77
CA ILE A 209 -0.71 8.93 -8.48
C ILE A 209 -1.51 10.16 -8.02
N VAL A 210 -1.33 10.58 -6.77
CA VAL A 210 -2.01 11.76 -6.22
C VAL A 210 -1.09 12.97 -6.39
N ASN A 211 -1.59 13.99 -7.09
CA ASN A 211 -0.94 15.31 -7.13
C ASN A 211 -1.59 16.21 -6.07
N ILE A 212 -0.76 16.79 -5.20
CA ILE A 212 -1.21 17.72 -4.15
C ILE A 212 -1.32 19.17 -4.64
N ASP A 213 -0.63 19.49 -5.73
CA ASP A 213 -0.55 20.84 -6.29
C ASP A 213 -1.65 21.08 -7.33
N THR A 214 -2.10 20.03 -8.03
CA THR A 214 -3.18 20.09 -9.02
C THR A 214 -4.30 19.10 -8.68
N ILE A 215 -5.55 19.56 -8.76
CA ILE A 215 -6.73 18.73 -8.53
C ILE A 215 -7.10 18.04 -9.85
N ASP A 216 -6.36 16.97 -10.18
CA ASP A 216 -6.53 16.23 -11.46
C ASP A 216 -7.15 14.84 -11.25
N LEU A 217 -7.86 14.62 -10.14
CA LEU A 217 -8.56 13.36 -9.89
C LEU A 217 -9.90 13.31 -10.65
N PRO A 218 -10.28 12.16 -11.20
CA PRO A 218 -11.57 12.01 -11.85
C PRO A 218 -12.70 12.22 -10.83
N SER A 219 -13.74 12.95 -11.24
CA SER A 219 -14.94 13.21 -10.40
C SER A 219 -15.71 11.95 -10.03
N TYR A 220 -15.53 10.89 -10.82
CA TYR A 220 -16.09 9.57 -10.57
C TYR A 220 -15.10 8.49 -10.98
N ILE A 221 -14.87 7.52 -10.09
CA ILE A 221 -14.02 6.36 -10.34
C ILE A 221 -14.76 5.08 -9.96
N ARG A 222 -14.54 4.02 -10.75
CA ARG A 222 -15.06 2.68 -10.47
C ARG A 222 -13.90 1.79 -10.06
N PRO A 223 -14.13 0.73 -9.27
CA PRO A 223 -13.07 -0.19 -8.84
C PRO A 223 -12.60 -1.12 -9.98
N PHE A 224 -13.09 -0.94 -11.21
CA PHE A 224 -12.75 -1.74 -12.39
C PHE A 224 -12.77 -0.87 -13.66
N ASN A 225 -12.05 -1.32 -14.67
CA ASN A 225 -12.07 -0.81 -16.05
C ASN A 225 -12.90 -1.70 -16.96
N THR A 226 -13.45 -1.11 -18.03
CA THR A 226 -14.21 -1.83 -19.05
C THR A 226 -13.35 -2.06 -20.29
N LEU A 227 -13.14 -3.33 -20.66
CA LEU A 227 -12.38 -3.70 -21.86
C LEU A 227 -13.32 -4.29 -22.91
N PRO A 228 -13.37 -3.75 -24.14
CA PRO A 228 -14.11 -4.35 -25.23
C PRO A 228 -13.34 -5.55 -25.82
N VAL A 229 -13.96 -6.73 -25.81
CA VAL A 229 -13.44 -7.97 -26.40
C VAL A 229 -14.51 -8.56 -27.30
N ASN A 230 -14.22 -8.66 -28.61
CA ASN A 230 -15.12 -9.25 -29.61
C ASN A 230 -16.56 -8.68 -29.58
N GLY A 231 -16.71 -7.38 -29.30
CA GLY A 231 -18.01 -6.70 -29.20
C GLY A 231 -18.71 -6.80 -27.84
N PHE A 232 -18.13 -7.54 -26.88
CA PHE A 232 -18.61 -7.59 -25.50
C PHE A 232 -17.73 -6.73 -24.59
N SER A 233 -18.36 -6.03 -23.63
CA SER A 233 -17.64 -5.27 -22.61
C SER A 233 -17.44 -6.13 -21.37
N ILE A 234 -16.20 -6.43 -21.02
CA ILE A 234 -15.85 -7.16 -19.81
C ILE A 234 -15.25 -6.23 -18.75
N ALA A 235 -15.44 -6.57 -17.47
CA ALA A 235 -14.74 -5.89 -16.40
C ALA A 235 -13.30 -6.38 -16.31
N THR A 236 -12.39 -5.50 -15.90
CA THR A 236 -10.97 -5.80 -15.65
C THR A 236 -10.50 -4.95 -14.49
N ASP A 237 -9.45 -5.36 -13.79
CA ASP A 237 -8.86 -4.56 -12.72
C ASP A 237 -8.42 -3.18 -13.24
N LEU A 238 -8.69 -2.13 -12.46
CA LEU A 238 -8.36 -0.73 -12.80
C LEU A 238 -6.87 -0.56 -13.14
N LEU A 239 -5.99 -1.24 -12.41
CA LEU A 239 -4.55 -1.20 -12.59
C LEU A 239 -3.99 -2.55 -13.10
N SER A 240 -4.79 -3.29 -13.88
CA SER A 240 -4.40 -4.57 -14.48
C SER A 240 -3.07 -4.53 -15.25
N PHE A 241 -2.67 -3.36 -15.75
CA PHE A 241 -1.41 -3.16 -16.44
C PHE A 241 -0.15 -3.35 -15.57
N LEU A 242 -0.27 -3.27 -14.23
CA LEU A 242 0.87 -3.37 -13.31
C LEU A 242 1.64 -4.69 -13.45
N ALA A 243 0.92 -5.77 -13.77
CA ALA A 243 1.54 -7.09 -14.01
C ALA A 243 2.42 -7.13 -15.28
N ASN A 244 2.14 -6.23 -16.24
CA ASN A 244 2.68 -6.26 -17.61
C ASN A 244 3.65 -5.11 -17.91
N ILE A 245 4.08 -4.35 -16.91
CA ILE A 245 5.05 -3.26 -17.12
C ILE A 245 6.36 -3.85 -17.69
N PRO A 246 6.82 -3.39 -18.87
CA PRO A 246 7.98 -3.94 -19.55
C PRO A 246 9.26 -3.70 -18.76
N SER A 247 10.29 -4.51 -18.97
CA SER A 247 11.64 -4.33 -18.40
C SER A 247 11.76 -4.12 -16.89
N THR A 248 10.70 -4.39 -16.12
CA THR A 248 10.71 -4.35 -14.66
C THR A 248 10.98 -5.71 -14.07
N ASP A 249 11.68 -5.76 -12.94
CA ASP A 249 11.91 -6.99 -12.18
C ASP A 249 11.09 -7.05 -10.88
N CYS A 250 10.89 -5.90 -10.23
CA CYS A 250 10.01 -5.75 -9.08
C CYS A 250 9.17 -4.48 -9.23
N LYS A 251 7.91 -4.55 -8.81
CA LYS A 251 7.01 -3.39 -8.66
C LYS A 251 6.28 -3.50 -7.35
N VAL A 252 6.00 -2.37 -6.71
CA VAL A 252 5.15 -2.28 -5.54
C VAL A 252 4.12 -1.21 -5.78
N TYR A 253 2.84 -1.56 -5.73
CA TYR A 253 1.77 -0.58 -5.65
C TYR A 253 1.42 -0.37 -4.19
N ASN A 254 1.61 0.85 -3.68
CA ASN A 254 1.22 1.19 -2.31
C ASN A 254 -0.06 2.00 -2.31
N GLN A 255 -0.95 1.62 -1.42
CA GLN A 255 -2.11 2.39 -1.01
C GLN A 255 -1.99 2.69 0.46
N VAL A 256 -1.83 3.97 0.80
CA VAL A 256 -1.75 4.46 2.18
C VAL A 256 -3.00 5.28 2.46
N ILE A 257 -3.76 4.90 3.46
CA ILE A 257 -4.94 5.61 3.92
C ILE A 257 -4.78 5.87 5.41
N GLN A 258 -4.69 7.14 5.77
CA GLN A 258 -4.60 7.61 7.14
C GLN A 258 -5.94 8.19 7.55
N VAL A 259 -6.44 7.79 8.72
CA VAL A 259 -7.69 8.31 9.28
C VAL A 259 -7.35 9.38 10.32
N PRO A 260 -7.32 10.68 9.94
CA PRO A 260 -7.02 11.74 10.87
C PRO A 260 -8.15 11.94 11.89
N HIS A 261 -7.88 12.76 12.90
CA HIS A 261 -8.90 13.20 13.84
C HIS A 261 -9.95 14.08 13.15
N GLN A 262 -11.18 13.58 13.05
CA GLN A 262 -12.25 14.18 12.25
C GLN A 262 -12.63 15.56 12.78
N ARG A 263 -12.83 15.69 14.10
CA ARG A 263 -13.24 16.97 14.72
C ARG A 263 -12.24 18.10 14.46
N SER A 264 -10.94 17.79 14.47
CA SER A 264 -9.89 18.79 14.21
C SER A 264 -9.91 19.21 12.74
N LEU A 265 -10.04 18.25 11.83
CA LEU A 265 -10.07 18.51 10.40
C LEU A 265 -11.33 19.27 9.97
N MET A 266 -12.50 18.89 10.48
CA MET A 266 -13.76 19.60 10.24
C MET A 266 -13.68 21.07 10.68
N ARG A 267 -13.08 21.35 11.85
CA ARG A 267 -12.86 22.73 12.33
C ARG A 267 -11.95 23.53 11.39
N LYS A 268 -10.90 22.89 10.85
CA LYS A 268 -10.01 23.52 9.85
C LYS A 268 -10.77 23.85 8.57
N LEU A 269 -11.59 22.93 8.07
CA LEU A 269 -12.43 23.14 6.89
C LEU A 269 -13.43 24.28 7.10
N GLN A 270 -14.14 24.29 8.24
CA GLN A 270 -15.06 25.38 8.60
C GLN A 270 -14.34 26.74 8.70
N SER A 271 -13.14 26.77 9.28
CA SER A 271 -12.34 28.00 9.32
C SER A 271 -11.92 28.45 7.92
N LYS A 272 -11.55 27.51 7.04
CA LYS A 272 -11.19 27.79 5.64
C LYS A 272 -12.40 28.33 4.85
N ALA A 273 -13.58 27.72 5.00
CA ALA A 273 -14.82 28.22 4.40
C ALA A 273 -15.13 29.67 4.82
N LYS A 274 -15.03 29.99 6.12
CA LYS A 274 -15.22 31.36 6.63
C LYS A 274 -14.22 32.37 6.05
N ARG A 275 -12.96 31.96 5.84
CA ARG A 275 -11.94 32.83 5.22
C ARG A 275 -12.28 33.13 3.76
N HIS A 276 -12.67 32.12 2.98
CA HIS A 276 -13.12 32.32 1.60
C HIS A 276 -14.36 33.21 1.53
N ASP A 277 -15.30 33.07 2.48
CA ASP A 277 -16.48 33.93 2.58
C ASP A 277 -16.14 35.41 2.84
N SER A 278 -15.12 35.66 3.66
CA SER A 278 -14.69 37.02 4.02
C SER A 278 -13.98 37.76 2.88
N MET A 279 -13.56 37.06 1.82
CA MET A 279 -12.92 37.63 0.63
C MET A 279 -13.66 37.14 -0.64
N PRO A 280 -14.86 37.69 -0.92
CA PRO A 280 -15.75 37.12 -1.93
C PRO A 280 -15.30 37.47 -3.36
N ASP A 281 -14.55 36.56 -3.99
CA ASP A 281 -14.35 36.48 -5.44
C ASP A 281 -14.99 35.19 -6.00
N PRO A 282 -15.19 35.08 -7.33
CA PRO A 282 -15.83 33.90 -7.92
C PRO A 282 -15.16 32.57 -7.55
N SER A 283 -13.82 32.54 -7.46
CA SER A 283 -13.08 31.33 -7.08
C SER A 283 -13.32 30.98 -5.61
N ASN A 284 -13.30 31.97 -4.72
CA ASN A 284 -13.57 31.76 -3.30
C ASN A 284 -15.01 31.32 -3.03
N LYS A 285 -15.98 31.78 -3.81
CA LYS A 285 -17.38 31.30 -3.71
C LYS A 285 -17.51 29.83 -4.06
N ILE A 286 -16.84 29.37 -5.11
CA ILE A 286 -16.81 27.95 -5.52
C ILE A 286 -16.14 27.12 -4.43
N ALA A 287 -14.95 27.53 -3.97
CA ALA A 287 -14.22 26.82 -2.92
C ALA A 287 -15.02 26.71 -1.61
N LYS A 288 -15.78 27.75 -1.24
CA LYS A 288 -16.69 27.69 -0.09
C LYS A 288 -17.81 26.68 -0.34
N ALA A 289 -18.48 26.74 -1.49
CA ALA A 289 -19.57 25.82 -1.83
C ALA A 289 -19.11 24.35 -1.81
N ASP A 290 -17.90 24.06 -2.30
CA ASP A 290 -17.32 22.72 -2.25
C ASP A 290 -17.06 22.25 -0.81
N ILE A 291 -16.50 23.11 0.05
CA ILE A 291 -16.27 22.79 1.46
C ILE A 291 -17.60 22.55 2.18
N ASP A 292 -18.59 23.41 1.96
CA ASP A 292 -19.91 23.29 2.58
C ASP A 292 -20.62 22.01 2.11
N HIS A 293 -20.50 21.64 0.84
CA HIS A 293 -21.01 20.38 0.30
C HIS A 293 -20.36 19.16 0.97
N VAL A 294 -19.04 19.16 1.14
CA VAL A 294 -18.32 18.09 1.86
C VAL A 294 -18.79 18.00 3.32
N LEU A 295 -18.94 19.14 4.02
CA LEU A 295 -19.39 19.16 5.40
C LEU A 295 -20.83 18.63 5.56
N ASP A 296 -21.73 18.97 4.64
CA ASP A 296 -23.11 18.47 4.61
C ASP A 296 -23.15 16.96 4.34
N LEU A 297 -22.34 16.48 3.39
CA LEU A 297 -22.22 15.06 3.06
C LEU A 297 -21.69 14.24 4.24
N LEU A 298 -20.69 14.74 4.96
CA LEU A 298 -20.18 14.09 6.18
C LEU A 298 -21.26 14.00 7.27
N ALA A 299 -22.09 15.04 7.40
CA ALA A 299 -23.18 15.07 8.39
C ALA A 299 -24.31 14.08 8.03
N LYS A 300 -24.58 13.87 6.74
CA LYS A 300 -25.64 12.98 6.25
C LYS A 300 -25.23 11.52 6.14
N GLU A 301 -24.05 11.25 5.61
CA GLU A 301 -23.66 9.91 5.14
C GLU A 301 -22.70 9.18 6.10
N SER A 302 -22.40 9.73 7.29
CA SER A 302 -21.49 9.12 8.28
C SER A 302 -20.14 8.68 7.69
N LYS A 303 -19.64 9.43 6.69
CA LYS A 303 -18.34 9.19 6.05
C LYS A 303 -17.20 9.76 6.88
N LEU A 304 -16.00 9.24 6.65
CA LEU A 304 -14.76 9.71 7.28
C LEU A 304 -13.93 10.47 6.25
N LEU A 305 -13.37 11.62 6.66
CA LEU A 305 -12.29 12.26 5.91
C LEU A 305 -11.01 11.46 6.14
N VAL A 306 -10.31 11.13 5.06
CA VAL A 306 -9.04 10.40 5.10
C VAL A 306 -7.97 11.17 4.34
N TYR A 307 -6.71 11.01 4.73
CA TYR A 307 -5.59 11.35 3.89
C TYR A 307 -5.18 10.10 3.12
N CYS A 308 -5.00 10.23 1.81
CA CYS A 308 -4.60 9.12 0.97
C CYS A 308 -3.32 9.47 0.20
N ASN A 309 -2.47 8.47 0.05
CA ASN A 309 -1.34 8.51 -0.88
C ASN A 309 -1.29 7.18 -1.64
N PHE A 310 -1.22 7.29 -2.96
CA PHE A 310 -1.13 6.15 -3.86
C PHE A 310 0.11 6.32 -4.72
N ASN A 311 0.98 5.32 -4.75
CA ASN A 311 2.15 5.37 -5.63
C ASN A 311 2.53 3.99 -6.16
N ILE A 312 3.16 4.00 -7.34
CA ILE A 312 3.75 2.82 -7.95
C ILE A 312 5.27 2.98 -7.82
N ILE A 313 5.92 2.04 -7.17
CA ILE A 313 7.38 1.96 -7.15
C ILE A 313 7.79 0.86 -8.11
N ALA A 314 8.62 1.18 -9.09
CA ALA A 314 9.09 0.22 -10.08
C ALA A 314 10.61 0.17 -10.10
N SER A 315 11.16 -1.04 -10.23
CA SER A 315 12.58 -1.22 -10.48
C SER A 315 12.84 -1.82 -11.85
N CYS A 316 13.87 -1.29 -12.51
CA CYS A 316 14.28 -1.65 -13.85
C CYS A 316 15.79 -1.36 -14.06
N PRO A 317 16.40 -1.87 -15.14
CA PRO A 317 17.74 -1.46 -15.54
C PRO A 317 17.82 0.05 -15.82
N LEU A 318 18.97 0.67 -15.54
CA LEU A 318 19.18 2.12 -15.73
C LEU A 318 18.84 2.61 -17.14
N THR A 319 19.12 1.80 -18.16
CA THR A 319 18.86 2.14 -19.57
C THR A 319 17.38 2.13 -19.95
N LYS A 320 16.51 1.62 -19.06
CA LYS A 320 15.08 1.38 -19.31
C LYS A 320 14.16 2.27 -18.49
N VAL A 321 14.70 3.17 -17.66
CA VAL A 321 13.91 4.05 -16.78
C VAL A 321 12.87 4.87 -17.54
N ASN A 322 13.28 5.47 -18.67
CA ASN A 322 12.38 6.30 -19.47
C ASN A 322 11.27 5.47 -20.14
N GLU A 323 11.60 4.29 -20.67
CA GLU A 323 10.62 3.37 -21.27
C GLU A 323 9.56 2.94 -20.25
N VAL A 324 10.00 2.55 -19.05
CA VAL A 324 9.11 2.16 -17.95
C VAL A 324 8.25 3.34 -17.51
N GLY A 325 8.86 4.54 -17.37
CA GLY A 325 8.14 5.75 -17.00
C GLY A 325 7.04 6.11 -17.99
N SER A 326 7.38 6.20 -19.28
CA SER A 326 6.40 6.52 -20.33
C SER A 326 5.29 5.46 -20.41
N PHE A 327 5.60 4.18 -20.22
CA PHE A 327 4.58 3.13 -20.19
C PHE A 327 3.58 3.32 -19.04
N ILE A 328 4.07 3.57 -17.83
CA ILE A 328 3.22 3.78 -16.64
C ILE A 328 2.38 5.04 -16.82
N GLU A 329 2.97 6.15 -17.27
CA GLU A 329 2.25 7.42 -17.51
C GLU A 329 1.14 7.24 -18.55
N THR A 330 1.42 6.57 -19.66
CA THR A 330 0.42 6.27 -20.71
C THR A 330 -0.73 5.43 -20.13
N LYS A 331 -0.42 4.38 -19.35
CA LYS A 331 -1.44 3.50 -18.80
C LYS A 331 -2.27 4.14 -17.69
N LEU A 332 -1.69 5.03 -16.90
CA LEU A 332 -2.43 5.85 -15.95
C LEU A 332 -3.33 6.85 -16.69
N TYR A 333 -2.85 7.46 -17.77
CA TYR A 333 -3.66 8.35 -18.61
C TYR A 333 -4.85 7.62 -19.24
N ASP A 334 -4.68 6.37 -19.71
CA ASP A 334 -5.78 5.51 -20.18
C ASP A 334 -6.86 5.29 -19.10
N CYS A 335 -6.49 5.37 -17.82
CA CYS A 335 -7.40 5.27 -16.67
C CYS A 335 -7.97 6.64 -16.22
N GLY A 336 -7.67 7.73 -16.93
CA GLY A 336 -8.05 9.09 -16.55
C GLY A 336 -7.27 9.63 -15.34
N ILE A 337 -6.09 9.07 -15.06
CA ILE A 337 -5.24 9.45 -13.93
C ILE A 337 -3.99 10.15 -14.48
N MET A 338 -3.74 11.37 -14.02
CA MET A 338 -2.49 12.07 -14.29
C MET A 338 -1.55 11.92 -13.09
N PRO A 339 -0.42 11.20 -13.24
CA PRO A 339 0.54 11.08 -12.14
C PRO A 339 1.15 12.46 -11.83
N SER A 340 1.46 12.68 -10.55
CA SER A 340 2.15 13.88 -10.11
C SER A 340 3.53 13.97 -10.75
N LYS A 341 3.86 15.14 -11.30
CA LYS A 341 5.22 15.46 -11.74
C LYS A 341 6.16 15.74 -10.55
N ALA A 342 5.58 16.13 -9.42
CA ALA A 342 6.30 16.28 -8.17
C ALA A 342 6.29 14.94 -7.43
N CYS A 343 7.40 14.20 -7.51
CA CYS A 343 7.63 13.03 -6.67
C CYS A 343 8.15 13.51 -5.31
N TYR A 344 7.26 13.98 -4.43
CA TYR A 344 7.58 14.08 -3.01
C TYR A 344 7.72 12.64 -2.48
N ASN A 345 8.96 12.16 -2.40
CA ASN A 345 9.30 10.89 -1.76
C ASN A 345 9.47 11.08 -0.24
#